data_AF-A0A255R7V2-F1
#
_entry.id   AF-A0A255R7V2-F1
#
_cell.length_a   1.000
_cell.length_b   1.000
_cell.length_c   1.000
_cell.angle_alpha   90.00
_cell.angle_beta   90.00
_cell.angle_gamma   90.00
#
_symmetry.space_group_name_H-M   'P 1'
#
loop_
_entity.id
_entity.type
_entity.pdbx_description
1 polymer ?
#
loop_
_entity_poly.entity_id
_entity_poly.type
_entity_poly.pdbx_seq_one_letter_code
_entity_poly.pdbx_strand_id
1 'polypeptide(L)'
;MLKELIGRQINQEVGINIHGAHRIDTAEILSAADEYFSVKMEQDNNVYHVPYTNIVKVIENPSGVVVSGFFKSHHSHPMVIKIGHVVEYVPT
;
A
#
# COMPACT_ATOMS: atom_id res chain seq x y z
N MET A 1 10.99 0.44 13.47
CA MET A 1 9.52 0.35 13.61
C MET A 1 8.80 0.10 12.28
N LEU A 2 8.70 1.06 11.34
CA LEU A 2 8.01 0.82 10.04
C LEU A 2 8.68 -0.27 9.20
N LYS A 3 10.03 -0.26 9.10
CA LYS A 3 10.78 -1.33 8.43
C LYS A 3 10.46 -2.72 8.97
N GLU A 4 10.45 -2.89 10.29
CA GLU A 4 10.17 -4.18 10.94
C GLU A 4 8.71 -4.60 10.72
N LEU A 5 7.76 -3.65 10.80
CA LEU A 5 6.35 -3.88 10.52
C LEU A 5 6.15 -4.41 9.09
N ILE A 6 6.73 -3.72 8.10
CA ILE A 6 6.66 -4.12 6.68
C ILE A 6 7.45 -5.40 6.42
N GLY A 7 8.59 -5.59 7.09
CA GLY A 7 9.43 -6.77 6.96
C GLY A 7 8.73 -8.08 7.33
N ARG A 8 7.75 -8.03 8.25
CA ARG A 8 6.91 -9.19 8.60
C ARG A 8 5.95 -9.61 7.48
N GLN A 9 5.77 -8.78 6.46
CA GLN A 9 4.87 -9.01 5.34
C GLN A 9 5.61 -9.37 4.05
N ILE A 10 6.92 -9.62 4.08
CA ILE A 10 7.68 -10.03 2.89
C ILE A 10 7.06 -11.31 2.30
N ASN A 11 6.86 -11.33 0.98
CA ASN A 11 6.15 -12.34 0.19
C ASN A 11 4.68 -12.54 0.60
N GLN A 12 4.05 -11.54 1.22
CA GLN A 12 2.62 -11.53 1.51
C GLN A 12 1.91 -10.45 0.69
N GLU A 13 0.64 -10.71 0.39
CA GLU A 13 -0.25 -9.74 -0.23
C GLU A 13 -0.75 -8.72 0.78
N VAL A 14 -0.69 -7.45 0.40
CA VAL A 14 -1.23 -6.31 1.15
C VAL A 14 -2.08 -5.45 0.23
N GLY A 15 -2.97 -4.66 0.81
CA GLY A 15 -3.65 -3.59 0.10
C GLY A 15 -2.82 -2.32 0.12
N ILE A 16 -2.67 -1.62 -1.01
CA ILE A 16 -1.99 -0.32 -1.06
C ILE A 16 -2.66 0.65 -2.04
N ASN A 17 -2.66 1.95 -1.73
CA ASN A 17 -3.20 2.99 -2.62
C ASN A 17 -2.11 3.59 -3.52
N ILE A 18 -1.41 2.82 -4.33
CA ILE A 18 -0.34 3.38 -5.19
C ILE A 18 -0.87 4.19 -6.37
N HIS A 19 -1.91 3.72 -7.05
CA HIS A 19 -2.39 4.35 -8.29
C HIS A 19 -3.34 5.54 -8.07
N GLY A 20 -3.81 5.74 -6.85
CA GLY A 20 -4.66 6.88 -6.53
C GLY A 20 -5.12 6.89 -5.09
N ALA A 21 -5.34 8.08 -4.55
CA ALA A 21 -5.72 8.28 -3.14
C ALA A 21 -6.96 7.47 -2.71
N HIS A 22 -7.91 7.27 -3.65
CA HIS A 22 -9.21 6.64 -3.39
C HIS A 22 -9.30 5.15 -3.74
N ARG A 23 -8.17 4.50 -4.01
CA ARG A 23 -8.13 3.13 -4.50
C ARG A 23 -7.24 2.27 -3.62
N ILE A 24 -7.65 1.04 -3.32
CA ILE A 24 -6.77 0.02 -2.73
C ILE A 24 -6.62 -1.07 -3.76
N ASP A 25 -5.36 -1.36 -4.12
CA ASP A 25 -4.97 -2.42 -5.03
C ASP A 25 -4.15 -3.46 -4.27
N THR A 26 -4.21 -4.72 -4.73
CA THR A 26 -3.35 -5.80 -4.24
C THR A 26 -1.90 -5.53 -4.65
N ALA A 27 -0.99 -5.71 -3.70
CA ALA A 27 0.44 -5.70 -3.94
C ALA A 27 1.16 -6.74 -3.08
N GLU A 28 2.25 -7.29 -3.58
CA GLU A 28 3.14 -8.18 -2.84
C GLU A 28 4.35 -7.41 -2.31
N ILE A 29 4.66 -7.53 -1.02
CA ILE A 29 5.90 -6.94 -0.47
C ILE A 29 7.09 -7.81 -0.88
N LEU A 30 8.03 -7.24 -1.62
CA LEU A 30 9.23 -7.97 -2.06
C LEU A 30 10.41 -7.79 -1.09
N SER A 31 10.58 -6.59 -0.53
CA SER A 31 11.74 -6.26 0.31
C SER A 31 11.48 -5.06 1.22
N ALA A 32 12.14 -5.03 2.37
CA ALA A 32 12.16 -3.89 3.28
C ALA A 32 13.61 -3.42 3.51
N ALA A 33 13.98 -2.30 2.88
CA ALA A 33 15.28 -1.64 3.07
C ALA A 33 15.22 -0.68 4.27
N ASP A 34 16.25 0.12 4.50
CA ASP A 34 16.27 1.07 5.62
C ASP A 34 15.32 2.26 5.42
N GLU A 35 15.19 2.74 4.19
CA GLU A 35 14.45 3.98 3.88
C GLU A 35 13.17 3.75 3.06
N TYR A 36 13.05 2.57 2.43
CA TYR A 36 11.94 2.24 1.56
C TYR A 36 11.61 0.76 1.61
N PHE A 37 10.45 0.40 1.08
CA PHE A 37 10.08 -0.98 0.78
C PHE A 37 9.70 -1.11 -0.69
N SER A 38 9.88 -2.31 -1.23
CA SER A 38 9.55 -2.60 -2.63
C SER A 38 8.27 -3.43 -2.66
N VAL A 39 7.34 -3.04 -3.51
CA VAL A 39 6.11 -3.80 -3.75
C VAL A 39 5.92 -4.09 -5.22
N LYS A 40 5.36 -5.25 -5.52
CA LYS A 40 4.94 -5.62 -6.86
C LYS A 40 3.42 -5.47 -6.96
N MET A 41 2.93 -4.66 -7.88
CA MET A 41 1.49 -4.48 -8.07
C MET A 41 0.91 -5.60 -8.92
N GLU A 42 -0.25 -6.13 -8.53
CA GLU A 42 -0.95 -7.15 -9.33
C GLU A 42 -1.43 -6.59 -10.68
N GLN A 43 -1.89 -5.33 -10.68
CA GLN A 43 -2.56 -4.71 -11.83
C GLN A 43 -1.67 -4.55 -13.06
N ASP A 44 -0.42 -4.11 -12.88
CA ASP A 44 0.48 -3.76 -13.98
C ASP A 44 1.82 -4.50 -13.91
N ASN A 45 1.99 -5.38 -12.91
CA ASN A 45 3.18 -6.19 -12.69
C ASN A 45 4.46 -5.36 -12.46
N ASN A 46 4.34 -4.05 -12.22
CA ASN A 46 5.47 -3.15 -11.94
C ASN A 46 5.94 -3.28 -10.49
N VAL A 47 7.21 -2.96 -10.26
CA VAL A 47 7.81 -2.86 -8.93
C VAL A 47 7.95 -1.40 -8.54
N TYR A 48 7.36 -1.04 -7.40
CA TYR A 48 7.42 0.30 -6.84
C TYR A 48 8.27 0.31 -5.58
N HIS A 49 9.20 1.26 -5.49
CA HIS A 49 9.97 1.54 -4.29
C HIS A 49 9.30 2.69 -3.55
N VAL A 50 8.71 2.38 -2.40
CA VAL A 50 7.92 3.32 -1.61
C VAL A 50 8.73 3.75 -0.38
N PRO A 51 9.13 5.02 -0.28
CA PRO A 51 9.79 5.54 0.91
C PRO A 51 8.87 5.43 2.13
N TYR A 52 9.42 5.09 3.29
CA TYR A 52 8.63 5.04 4.52
C TYR A 52 8.03 6.40 4.90
N THR A 53 8.68 7.50 4.48
CA THR A 53 8.18 8.87 4.64
C THR A 53 6.86 9.13 3.92
N ASN A 54 6.53 8.33 2.90
CA ASN A 54 5.29 8.47 2.16
C ASN A 54 4.14 7.71 2.83
N ILE A 55 4.38 6.88 3.85
CA ILE A 55 3.32 6.17 4.55
C ILE A 55 2.58 7.15 5.46
N VAL A 56 1.29 7.33 5.18
CA VAL A 56 0.35 8.13 5.99
C VAL A 56 -0.29 7.27 7.07
N LYS A 57 -0.62 6.01 6.77
CA LYS A 57 -1.31 5.11 7.71
C LYS A 57 -1.05 3.64 7.36
N VAL A 58 -0.95 2.81 8.38
CA VAL A 58 -1.04 1.35 8.26
C VAL A 58 -2.26 0.86 9.04
N ILE A 59 -3.01 -0.08 8.48
CA ILE A 59 -4.18 -0.71 9.12
C ILE A 59 -3.95 -2.22 9.10
N GLU A 60 -4.03 -2.87 10.26
CA GLU A 60 -3.92 -4.32 10.39
C GLU A 60 -5.24 -4.88 10.94
N ASN A 61 -5.78 -5.90 10.28
CA ASN A 61 -6.89 -6.70 10.78
C ASN A 61 -6.71 -8.14 10.30
N PRO A 62 -6.44 -9.12 11.18
CA PRO A 62 -6.29 -10.53 10.78
C PRO A 62 -7.52 -11.11 10.07
N SER A 63 -8.72 -10.61 10.35
CA SER A 63 -9.95 -10.98 9.66
C SER A 63 -10.13 -10.26 8.32
N GLY A 64 -9.15 -9.44 7.94
CA GLY A 64 -9.13 -8.62 6.75
C GLY A 64 -9.69 -7.21 6.96
N VAL A 65 -9.05 -6.23 6.34
CA VAL A 65 -9.43 -4.82 6.42
C VAL A 65 -10.54 -4.53 5.42
N VAL A 66 -11.73 -4.22 5.95
CA VAL A 66 -12.84 -3.69 5.15
C VAL A 66 -12.70 -2.17 5.10
N VAL A 67 -12.39 -1.62 3.93
CA VAL A 67 -12.36 -0.17 3.71
C VAL A 67 -13.76 0.26 3.23
N SER A 68 -14.53 0.92 4.09
CA SER A 68 -15.89 1.39 3.75
C SER A 68 -15.87 2.73 3.00
N GLY A 69 -16.86 2.97 2.12
CA GLY A 69 -17.03 4.22 1.33
C GLY A 69 -16.94 4.02 -0.19
N PHE A 70 -16.77 5.10 -0.97
CA PHE A 70 -16.55 5.09 -2.45
C PHE A 70 -15.32 4.28 -2.91
N PHE A 71 -14.57 3.71 -1.98
CA PHE A 71 -13.37 2.92 -2.18
C PHE A 71 -13.77 1.47 -2.45
N LYS A 72 -13.71 1.05 -3.71
CA LYS A 72 -13.95 -0.35 -4.09
C LYS A 72 -12.66 -1.15 -3.90
N SER A 73 -12.53 -1.85 -2.78
CA SER A 73 -11.63 -3.00 -2.73
C SER A 73 -12.45 -4.25 -3.00
N HIS A 74 -12.12 -4.99 -4.06
CA HIS A 74 -12.74 -6.30 -4.33
C HIS A 74 -12.14 -7.41 -3.46
N HIS A 75 -11.02 -7.12 -2.78
CA HIS A 75 -10.26 -8.05 -1.95
C HIS A 75 -10.11 -7.51 -0.52
N SER A 76 -10.13 -8.41 0.45
CA SER A 76 -9.85 -8.11 1.84
C SER A 76 -8.40 -8.48 2.13
N HIS A 77 -7.61 -7.54 2.64
CA HIS A 77 -6.21 -7.76 2.96
C HIS A 77 -5.99 -7.70 4.47
N PRO A 78 -5.16 -8.57 5.06
CA PRO A 78 -4.86 -8.53 6.48
C PRO A 78 -4.13 -7.24 6.89
N MET A 79 -3.46 -6.60 5.93
CA MET A 79 -2.79 -5.33 6.08
C MET A 79 -3.08 -4.40 4.90
N VAL A 80 -3.37 -3.14 5.20
CA VAL A 80 -3.52 -2.06 4.22
C VAL A 80 -2.57 -0.92 4.53
N ILE A 81 -1.77 -0.53 3.53
CA ILE A 81 -0.83 0.58 3.58
C ILE A 81 -1.44 1.76 2.82
N LYS A 82 -1.55 2.91 3.48
CA LYS A 82 -1.96 4.18 2.86
C LYS A 82 -0.73 5.05 2.69
N ILE A 83 -0.38 5.36 1.45
CA ILE A 83 0.63 6.33 1.07
C ILE A 83 0.00 7.69 0.72
N GLY A 84 0.76 8.74 0.95
CA GLY A 84 0.41 10.11 0.58
C GLY A 84 0.52 10.32 -0.93
N HIS A 85 -0.42 11.07 -1.49
CA HIS A 85 -0.43 11.49 -2.89
C HIS A 85 -0.26 13.00 -2.96
N VAL A 86 0.66 13.47 -3.80
CA VAL A 86 0.70 14.88 -4.18
C VAL A 86 -0.29 15.07 -5.31
N VAL A 87 -1.34 15.85 -5.07
CA VAL A 87 -2.28 16.22 -6.11
C VAL A 87 -1.70 17.43 -6.83
N GLU A 88 -1.21 17.25 -8.06
CA GLU A 88 -0.86 18.38 -8.91
C GLU A 88 -2.16 19.04 -9.40
N TYR A 89 -2.41 20.26 -8.92
CA TYR A 89 -3.49 21.08 -9.44
C TYR A 89 -2.98 21.82 -10.68
N VAL A 90 -3.33 21.34 -11.86
CA VAL A 90 -3.11 22.09 -13.11
C VAL A 90 -4.35 22.94 -13.35
N PRO A 91 -4.28 24.28 -13.29
CA PRO A 91 -5.43 25.12 -13.64
C PRO A 91 -5.79 24.88 -15.11
N THR A 92 -7.04 24.46 -15.35
CA THR A 92 -7.66 24.42 -16.69
C THR A 92 -8.13 25.79 -17.11
#